data_AF-A0AA40WC39-F1
#
_entry.id   AF-A0AA40WC39-F1
#
_cell.length_a   1.000
_cell.length_b   1.000
_cell.length_c   1.000
_cell.angle_alpha   90.00
_cell.angle_beta   90.00
_cell.angle_gamma   90.00
#
_symmetry.space_group_name_H-M   'P 1'
#
loop_
_entity.id
_entity.type
_entity.pdbx_description
1 polymer ?
#
loop_
_entity_poly.entity_id
_entity_poly.type
_entity_poly.pdbx_seq_one_letter_code
_entity_poly.pdbx_strand_id
1 'polypeptide(L)'
;MNITNIFKNVWTIQPGTNLNAIQKIESIFKVTFPEDYKQILLWSNGGEGKVGNRYLSLWKIEELVQLNEDYQIKKYIPEIVSIGTDGGEFCYAFDYRNNSNIPNFIEVPLGDLDSNSIVTLGDKMTLVLQTWIHF
;
A
#
# COMPACT_ATOMS: atom_id res chain seq x y z
N MET A 1 8.73 -9.87 -12.00
CA MET A 1 8.25 -8.61 -12.61
C MET A 1 9.20 -7.49 -12.18
N ASN A 2 9.53 -6.52 -13.04
CA ASN A 2 10.66 -5.60 -12.77
C ASN A 2 10.19 -4.28 -12.13
N ILE A 3 10.25 -4.21 -10.78
CA ILE A 3 9.95 -3.01 -9.97
C ILE A 3 10.69 -1.77 -10.46
N THR A 4 11.95 -1.94 -10.91
CA THR A 4 12.75 -0.80 -11.38
C THR A 4 12.18 -0.12 -12.62
N ASN A 5 11.42 -0.84 -13.46
CA ASN A 5 10.76 -0.25 -14.62
C ASN A 5 9.52 0.57 -14.23
N ILE A 6 8.75 0.11 -13.23
CA ILE A 6 7.54 0.81 -12.75
C ILE A 6 7.92 2.19 -12.20
N PHE A 7 9.01 2.25 -11.45
CA PHE A 7 9.44 3.44 -10.70
C PHE A 7 10.55 4.24 -11.37
N LYS A 8 10.92 3.90 -12.61
CA LYS A 8 12.05 4.49 -13.32
C LYS A 8 11.89 6.01 -13.47
N ASN A 9 12.83 6.78 -12.90
CA ASN A 9 12.89 8.24 -12.95
C ASN A 9 11.69 8.99 -12.36
N VAL A 10 10.76 8.28 -11.69
CA VAL A 10 9.54 8.88 -11.13
C VAL A 10 9.44 8.76 -9.62
N TRP A 11 10.35 8.03 -8.99
CA TRP A 11 10.28 7.68 -7.58
C TRP A 11 11.42 8.28 -6.77
N THR A 12 11.05 8.97 -5.68
CA THR A 12 11.97 9.36 -4.62
C THR A 12 12.23 8.13 -3.74
N ILE A 13 13.25 7.37 -4.12
CA ILE A 13 13.63 6.13 -3.45
C ILE A 13 14.13 6.37 -2.03
N GLN A 14 13.74 5.48 -1.12
CA GLN A 14 14.26 5.37 0.24
C GLN A 14 15.11 4.10 0.37
N PRO A 15 16.01 3.98 1.36
CA PRO A 15 16.66 2.71 1.64
C PRO A 15 15.63 1.61 1.85
N GLY A 16 15.86 0.44 1.22
CA GLY A 16 15.01 -0.73 1.42
C GLY A 16 15.00 -1.22 2.86
N THR A 17 13.91 -1.89 3.26
CA THR A 17 13.81 -2.55 4.57
C THR A 17 14.29 -4.00 4.50
N ASN A 18 14.04 -4.78 5.54
CA ASN A 18 14.35 -6.21 5.61
C ASN A 18 13.12 -7.04 5.99
N LEU A 19 13.21 -8.36 5.75
CA LEU A 19 12.12 -9.29 6.02
C LEU A 19 11.69 -9.31 7.50
N ASN A 20 12.62 -9.16 8.45
CA ASN A 20 12.28 -9.16 9.88
C ASN A 20 11.41 -7.96 10.26
N ALA A 21 11.69 -6.78 9.69
CA ALA A 21 10.87 -5.59 9.90
C ALA A 21 9.45 -5.78 9.35
N ILE A 22 9.33 -6.35 8.15
CA ILE A 22 8.04 -6.68 7.52
C ILE A 22 7.27 -7.67 8.40
N GLN A 23 7.89 -8.79 8.79
CA GLN A 23 7.28 -9.85 9.60
C GLN A 23 6.80 -9.34 10.97
N LYS A 24 7.55 -8.40 11.57
CA LYS A 24 7.14 -7.75 12.81
C LYS A 24 5.81 -7.01 12.64
N ILE A 25 5.65 -6.25 11.54
CA ILE A 25 4.44 -5.47 11.28
C ILE A 25 3.28 -6.38 10.86
N GLU A 26 3.53 -7.40 10.03
CA GLU A 26 2.59 -8.48 9.72
C GLU A 26 2.01 -9.12 11.00
N SER A 27 2.88 -9.42 11.97
CA SER A 27 2.48 -10.00 13.26
C SER A 27 1.59 -9.07 14.08
N ILE A 28 1.85 -7.76 14.06
CA ILE A 28 1.04 -6.76 14.77
C ILE A 28 -0.35 -6.67 14.16
N PHE A 29 -0.44 -6.57 12.83
CA PHE A 29 -1.71 -6.50 12.12
C PHE A 29 -2.43 -7.85 12.00
N LYS A 30 -1.75 -8.96 12.28
CA LYS A 30 -2.22 -10.34 12.07
C LYS A 30 -2.61 -10.61 10.62
N VAL A 31 -1.79 -10.11 9.69
CA VAL A 31 -1.96 -10.27 8.25
C VAL A 31 -0.67 -10.77 7.61
N THR A 32 -0.77 -11.27 6.38
CA THR A 32 0.39 -11.46 5.50
C THR A 32 0.29 -10.43 4.38
N PHE A 33 1.35 -9.65 4.16
CA PHE A 33 1.38 -8.72 3.04
C PHE A 33 1.62 -9.46 1.71
N PRO A 34 1.05 -8.98 0.60
CA PRO A 34 1.34 -9.52 -0.72
C PRO A 34 2.83 -9.53 -1.05
N GLU A 35 3.30 -10.57 -1.73
CA GLU A 35 4.71 -10.76 -2.05
C GLU A 35 5.27 -9.62 -2.91
N ASP A 36 4.48 -9.08 -3.82
CA ASP A 36 4.90 -8.00 -4.69
C ASP A 36 5.04 -6.66 -3.96
N TYR A 37 4.23 -6.39 -2.93
CA TYR A 37 4.44 -5.26 -2.02
C TYR A 37 5.68 -5.44 -1.15
N LYS A 38 5.93 -6.65 -0.63
CA LYS A 38 7.17 -6.93 0.12
C LYS A 38 8.41 -6.70 -0.73
N GLN A 39 8.39 -7.09 -2.01
CA GLN A 39 9.47 -6.79 -2.94
C GLN A 39 9.68 -5.28 -3.15
N ILE A 40 8.60 -4.49 -3.18
CA ILE A 40 8.70 -3.02 -3.22
C ILE A 40 9.38 -2.50 -1.95
N LEU A 41 8.95 -2.94 -0.75
CA LEU A 41 9.54 -2.51 0.52
C LEU A 41 11.03 -2.86 0.66
N LEU A 42 11.44 -4.04 0.17
CA LEU A 42 12.84 -4.47 0.15
C LEU A 42 13.68 -3.63 -0.81
N TRP A 43 13.08 -3.07 -1.86
CA TRP A 43 13.73 -2.16 -2.80
C TRP A 43 13.74 -0.71 -2.30
N SER A 44 12.61 -0.24 -1.74
CA SER A 44 12.39 1.09 -1.18
C SER A 44 11.41 1.01 -0.02
N ASN A 45 11.85 1.26 1.21
CA ASN A 45 10.96 1.30 2.37
C ASN A 45 10.19 2.63 2.38
N GLY A 46 8.99 2.59 1.80
CA GLY A 46 8.22 3.80 1.51
C GLY A 46 8.80 4.58 0.32
N GLY A 47 8.57 5.89 0.32
CA GLY A 47 8.94 6.79 -0.77
C GLY A 47 7.72 7.25 -1.55
N GLU A 48 7.93 8.14 -2.50
CA GLU A 48 6.82 8.76 -3.22
C GLU A 48 7.18 9.16 -4.63
N GLY A 49 6.15 9.32 -5.46
CA GLY A 49 6.35 9.67 -6.86
C GLY A 49 5.06 9.70 -7.66
N LYS A 50 5.15 10.29 -8.85
CA LYS A 50 4.08 10.26 -9.83
C LYS A 50 4.26 9.05 -10.74
N VAL A 51 3.53 7.97 -10.45
CA VAL A 51 3.55 6.73 -11.24
C VAL A 51 2.49 6.82 -12.32
N GLY A 52 2.92 7.12 -13.55
CA GLY A 52 2.01 7.40 -14.66
C GLY A 52 1.19 8.66 -14.39
N ASN A 53 -0.14 8.53 -14.41
CA ASN A 53 -1.03 9.67 -14.14
C ASN A 53 -1.41 9.83 -12.66
N ARG A 54 -0.99 8.92 -11.77
CA ARG A 54 -1.38 8.92 -10.35
C ARG A 54 -0.19 9.24 -9.45
N TYR A 55 -0.45 9.94 -8.35
CA TYR A 55 0.53 10.09 -7.28
C TYR A 55 0.40 8.92 -6.31
N LEU A 56 1.54 8.45 -5.82
CA LEU A 56 1.65 7.39 -4.84
C LEU A 56 2.72 7.80 -3.83
N SER A 57 2.32 7.89 -2.56
CA SER A 57 3.20 8.07 -1.42
C SER A 57 3.04 6.86 -0.51
N LEU A 58 4.05 6.00 -0.48
CA LEU A 58 4.09 4.81 0.38
C LEU A 58 4.76 5.16 1.70
N TRP A 59 4.11 4.78 2.78
CA TRP A 59 4.64 4.93 4.12
C TRP A 59 5.73 3.89 4.41
N LYS A 60 6.62 4.20 5.34
CA LYS A 60 7.61 3.22 5.80
C LYS A 60 6.90 2.12 6.57
N ILE A 61 7.45 0.91 6.51
CA ILE A 61 6.86 -0.25 7.17
C ILE A 61 6.72 -0.02 8.69
N GLU A 62 7.70 0.63 9.32
CA GLU A 62 7.70 0.97 10.74
C GLU A 62 6.67 2.05 11.15
N GLU A 63 6.16 2.84 10.19
CA GLU A 63 5.19 3.90 10.43
C GLU A 63 3.74 3.39 10.30
N LEU A 64 3.52 2.23 9.66
CA LEU A 64 2.18 1.75 9.34
C LEU A 64 1.26 1.63 10.55
N VAL A 65 1.78 1.15 11.69
CA VAL A 65 0.96 0.97 12.90
C VAL A 65 0.45 2.31 13.42
N GLN A 66 1.33 3.30 13.53
CA GLN A 66 0.97 4.62 14.01
C GLN A 66 0.03 5.34 13.03
N LEU A 67 0.33 5.31 11.73
CA LEU A 67 -0.47 6.00 10.73
C LEU A 67 -1.86 5.37 10.55
N ASN A 68 -1.99 4.04 10.61
CA ASN A 68 -3.32 3.41 10.59
C ASN A 68 -4.18 3.77 11.82
N GLU A 69 -3.55 4.05 12.97
CA GLU A 69 -4.23 4.55 14.17
C GLU A 69 -4.60 6.03 14.03
N ASP A 70 -3.67 6.88 13.58
CA ASP A 70 -3.87 8.32 13.43
C ASP A 70 -4.98 8.65 12.44
N TYR A 71 -5.03 7.93 11.31
CA TYR A 71 -6.11 8.02 10.34
C TYR A 71 -7.37 7.24 10.73
N GLN A 72 -7.39 6.60 11.90
CA GLN A 72 -8.52 5.82 12.42
C GLN A 72 -8.97 4.70 11.47
N ILE A 73 -8.07 4.20 10.61
CA ILE A 73 -8.37 3.15 9.62
C ILE A 73 -8.94 1.92 10.34
N LYS A 74 -8.28 1.49 11.42
CA LYS A 74 -8.68 0.31 12.20
C LYS A 74 -9.97 0.50 12.99
N LYS A 75 -10.39 1.73 13.25
CA LYS A 75 -11.66 2.04 13.91
C LYS A 75 -12.84 1.91 12.94
N TYR A 76 -12.68 2.36 11.70
CA TYR A 76 -13.78 2.41 10.73
C TYR A 76 -13.82 1.19 9.80
N ILE A 77 -12.65 0.71 9.35
CA ILE A 77 -12.54 -0.49 8.50
C ILE A 77 -11.41 -1.40 9.04
N PRO A 78 -11.66 -2.15 10.13
CA PRO A 78 -10.67 -2.99 10.81
C PRO A 78 -9.91 -3.97 9.90
N GLU A 79 -10.56 -4.43 8.84
CA GLU A 79 -10.09 -5.47 7.94
C GLU A 79 -9.15 -4.97 6.85
N ILE A 80 -8.89 -3.66 6.73
CA ILE A 80 -7.90 -3.14 5.79
C ILE A 80 -6.63 -2.69 6.51
N VAL A 81 -5.51 -2.68 5.79
CA VAL A 81 -4.26 -2.04 6.24
C VAL A 81 -3.86 -1.02 5.20
N SER A 82 -3.91 0.27 5.57
CA SER A 82 -3.41 1.34 4.72
C SER A 82 -1.90 1.34 4.69
N ILE A 83 -1.34 1.57 3.50
CA ILE A 83 0.10 1.51 3.23
C ILE A 83 0.65 2.83 2.67
N GLY A 84 -0.21 3.83 2.49
CA GLY A 84 0.14 5.05 1.80
C GLY A 84 -1.07 5.85 1.34
N THR A 85 -0.82 6.91 0.60
CA THR A 85 -1.85 7.82 0.09
C THR A 85 -1.55 8.27 -1.33
N ASP A 86 -2.52 8.93 -1.96
CA ASP A 86 -2.33 9.69 -3.18
C ASP A 86 -1.77 11.10 -2.93
N GLY A 87 -1.31 11.40 -1.71
CA GLY A 87 -0.88 12.73 -1.29
C GLY A 87 -2.04 13.69 -0.99
N GLY A 88 -3.28 13.21 -1.02
CA GLY A 88 -4.49 14.01 -0.81
C GLY A 88 -5.57 13.22 -0.06
N GLU A 89 -6.69 13.01 -0.73
CA GLU A 89 -7.93 12.55 -0.09
C GLU A 89 -8.04 11.03 0.02
N PHE A 90 -7.22 10.27 -0.71
CA PHE A 90 -7.34 8.82 -0.77
C PHE A 90 -6.17 8.13 -0.08
N CYS A 91 -6.48 7.07 0.66
CA CYS A 91 -5.47 6.13 1.10
C CYS A 91 -5.45 4.90 0.20
N TYR A 92 -4.26 4.36 -0.01
CA TYR A 92 -4.06 3.07 -0.63
C TYR A 92 -3.93 2.01 0.46
N ALA A 93 -4.59 0.87 0.28
CA ALA A 93 -4.63 -0.16 1.31
C ALA A 93 -4.70 -1.57 0.71
N PHE A 94 -4.46 -2.56 1.58
CA PHE A 94 -4.82 -3.95 1.32
C PHE A 94 -6.09 -4.32 2.06
N ASP A 95 -7.05 -4.89 1.34
CA ASP A 95 -8.34 -5.32 1.86
C ASP A 95 -8.38 -6.83 2.14
N TYR A 96 -8.48 -7.20 3.42
CA TYR A 96 -8.46 -8.58 3.89
C TYR A 96 -9.85 -9.15 4.20
N ARG A 97 -10.95 -8.43 3.94
CA ARG A 97 -12.32 -8.87 4.29
C ARG A 97 -12.70 -10.23 3.70
N ASN A 98 -12.30 -10.48 2.46
CA ASN A 98 -12.72 -11.67 1.70
C ASN A 98 -11.70 -12.80 1.71
N ASN A 99 -10.40 -12.48 1.69
CA ASN A 99 -9.34 -13.47 1.65
C ASN A 99 -8.08 -12.93 2.33
N SER A 100 -7.74 -13.50 3.48
CA SER A 100 -6.59 -13.06 4.28
C SER A 100 -5.23 -13.35 3.62
N ASN A 101 -5.17 -14.27 2.65
CA ASN A 101 -3.93 -14.68 1.98
C ASN A 101 -3.69 -13.97 0.65
N ILE A 102 -4.75 -13.42 0.04
CA ILE A 102 -4.70 -12.75 -1.26
C ILE A 102 -5.57 -11.48 -1.15
N PRO A 103 -5.14 -10.48 -0.37
CA PRO A 103 -5.89 -9.25 -0.25
C PRO A 103 -5.87 -8.48 -1.56
N ASN A 104 -6.94 -7.73 -1.82
CA ASN A 104 -6.95 -6.80 -2.95
C ASN A 104 -6.20 -5.52 -2.59
N PHE A 105 -5.45 -4.98 -3.54
CA PHE A 105 -5.00 -3.60 -3.51
C PHE A 105 -6.20 -2.68 -3.83
N ILE A 106 -6.45 -1.72 -2.95
CA ILE A 106 -7.63 -0.85 -3.00
C ILE A 106 -7.24 0.62 -2.81
N GLU A 107 -8.20 1.49 -3.10
CA GLU A 107 -8.23 2.87 -2.61
C GLU A 107 -9.54 3.15 -1.86
N VAL A 108 -9.47 4.04 -0.87
CA VAL A 108 -10.65 4.51 -0.12
C VAL A 108 -10.45 5.97 0.30
N PRO A 109 -11.49 6.83 0.24
CA PRO A 109 -11.38 8.20 0.73
C PRO A 109 -11.12 8.23 2.25
N LEU A 110 -10.12 8.98 2.68
CA LEU A 110 -9.81 9.21 4.10
C LEU A 110 -10.94 9.96 4.82
N GLY A 111 -11.69 10.81 4.10
CA GLY A 111 -12.84 11.53 4.63
C GLY A 111 -14.12 10.68 4.72
N ASP A 112 -14.13 9.50 4.11
CA ASP A 112 -15.28 8.59 4.06
C ASP A 112 -14.79 7.13 4.15
N LEU A 113 -14.18 6.80 5.29
CA LEU A 113 -13.69 5.46 5.60
C LEU A 113 -14.86 4.51 5.86
N ASP A 114 -15.60 4.17 4.80
CA ASP A 114 -16.66 3.17 4.82
C ASP A 114 -16.33 2.01 3.87
N SER A 115 -16.75 0.82 4.28
CA SER A 115 -16.62 -0.41 3.51
C SER A 115 -17.24 -0.35 2.10
N ASN A 116 -18.26 0.49 1.90
CA ASN A 116 -18.96 0.74 0.64
C ASN A 116 -18.23 1.74 -0.28
N SER A 117 -17.32 2.54 0.28
CA SER A 117 -16.54 3.55 -0.44
C SER A 117 -15.20 3.00 -0.95
N ILE A 118 -14.93 1.71 -0.69
CA ILE A 118 -13.76 1.00 -1.18
C ILE A 118 -13.85 0.77 -2.69
N VAL A 119 -12.82 1.20 -3.42
CA VAL A 119 -12.61 0.87 -4.83
C VAL A 119 -11.50 -0.17 -4.94
N THR A 120 -11.84 -1.33 -5.52
CA THR A 120 -10.84 -2.38 -5.80
C THR A 120 -10.04 -2.04 -7.04
N LEU A 121 -8.71 -2.00 -6.91
CA LEU A 121 -7.80 -1.72 -8.01
C LEU A 121 -7.29 -3.01 -8.67
N GLY A 122 -7.04 -4.06 -7.88
CA GLY A 122 -6.62 -5.38 -8.37
C GLY A 122 -6.04 -6.27 -7.27
N ASP A 123 -5.71 -7.51 -7.61
CA ASP A 123 -5.17 -8.53 -6.69
C ASP A 123 -3.63 -8.54 -6.61
N LYS A 124 -2.96 -7.79 -7.49
CA LYS A 124 -1.50 -7.62 -7.53
C LYS A 124 -1.17 -6.16 -7.73
N MET A 125 -0.62 -5.53 -6.69
CA MET A 125 -0.24 -4.12 -6.69
C MET A 125 0.68 -3.80 -7.88
N THR A 126 1.69 -4.62 -8.15
CA THR A 126 2.62 -4.38 -9.27
C THR A 126 1.97 -4.43 -10.66
N LEU A 127 0.90 -5.21 -10.85
CA LEU A 127 0.12 -5.19 -12.09
C LEU A 127 -0.70 -3.91 -12.20
N VAL A 128 -1.34 -3.49 -11.11
CA VAL A 128 -2.08 -2.22 -11.05
C VAL A 128 -1.17 -1.05 -11.38
N LEU A 129 0.00 -0.96 -10.73
CA LEU A 129 0.94 0.15 -10.99
C LEU A 129 1.44 0.18 -12.45
N GLN A 130 1.49 -0.97 -13.12
CA GLN A 130 1.83 -1.03 -14.54
C GLN A 130 0.73 -0.51 -15.45
N THR A 131 -0.54 -0.71 -15.09
CA THR A 131 -1.61 -0.11 -15.91
C THR A 131 -1.50 1.41 -15.86
N TRP A 132 -1.09 1.99 -14.74
CA TRP A 132 -0.95 3.45 -14.60
C TRP A 132 0.08 4.08 -15.54
N ILE A 133 1.15 3.35 -15.90
CA ILE A 133 2.21 3.86 -16.81
C ILE A 133 1.88 3.72 -18.30
N HIS A 134 0.85 2.94 -18.65
CA HIS A 134 0.51 2.61 -20.03
C HIS A 134 -0.72 3.39 -20.56
N PHE A 135 -1.28 4.29 -19.75
CA PHE A 135 -2.36 5.21 -20.10
C PHE A 135 -1.99 6.64 -19.71
#